data_AF-A0A2N3C757-F1
#
_entry.id   AF-A0A2N3C757-F1
#
_cell.length_a   1.000
_cell.length_b   1.000
_cell.length_c   1.000
_cell.angle_alpha   90.00
_cell.angle_beta   90.00
_cell.angle_gamma   90.00
#
_symmetry.space_group_name_H-M   'P 1'
#
loop_
_entity.id
_entity.type
_entity.pdbx_description
1 polymer ?
#
loop_
_entity_poly.entity_id
_entity_poly.type
_entity_poly.pdbx_seq_one_letter_code
_entity_poly.pdbx_strand_id
1 'polypeptide(L)'
;MLKEPQPGRVKTRLGREIGMVAAAWWFRRQSARLIRRLSADPRWQVVLAVSPDAAGLASRVWPAHLPRIQQGRGDLGDRMGRIFRRLPPGPVCIVGADIPGICPAHVARAF
;
A
#
# COMPACT_ATOMS: atom_id res chain seq x y z
N MET A 1 2.26 -0.24 -2.24
CA MET A 1 1.10 -0.78 -2.99
C MET A 1 0.09 -1.36 -2.01
N LEU A 2 -1.17 -0.96 -2.14
CA LEU A 2 -2.28 -1.28 -1.23
C LEU A 2 -3.42 -1.94 -1.98
N LYS A 3 -4.17 -2.78 -1.29
CA LYS A 3 -5.44 -3.33 -1.76
C LYS A 3 -6.53 -2.98 -0.76
N GLU A 4 -7.73 -2.68 -1.23
CA GLU A 4 -8.86 -2.40 -0.35
C GLU A 4 -9.08 -3.57 0.63
N PRO A 5 -9.14 -3.34 1.95
CA PRO A 5 -9.17 -4.39 2.96
C PRO A 5 -10.57 -5.00 3.08
N GLN A 6 -10.97 -5.73 2.05
CA GLN A 6 -12.23 -6.47 2.01
C GLN A 6 -11.99 -7.93 2.43
N PRO A 7 -12.79 -8.49 3.36
CA PRO A 7 -12.76 -9.91 3.68
C PRO A 7 -12.81 -10.78 2.42
N GLY A 8 -11.96 -11.81 2.36
CA GLY A 8 -11.85 -12.70 1.20
C GLY A 8 -11.10 -12.13 -0.01
N ARG A 9 -10.69 -10.85 0.02
CA ARG A 9 -9.90 -10.24 -1.07
C ARG A 9 -8.46 -9.90 -0.69
N VAL A 10 -8.17 -9.79 0.60
CA VAL A 10 -6.83 -9.57 1.13
C VAL A 10 -6.47 -10.70 2.07
N LYS A 11 -5.18 -11.06 2.10
CA LYS A 11 -4.63 -12.03 3.06
C LYS A 11 -5.43 -13.33 3.15
N THR A 12 -5.93 -13.83 2.02
CA THR A 12 -6.75 -15.04 1.96
C THR A 12 -6.05 -16.28 2.50
N ARG A 13 -4.73 -16.40 2.31
CA ARG A 13 -3.93 -17.47 2.92
C ARG A 13 -4.01 -17.44 4.45
N LEU A 14 -3.77 -16.28 5.06
CA LEU A 14 -3.93 -16.07 6.51
C LEU A 14 -5.39 -16.28 6.95
N GLY A 15 -6.35 -15.81 6.14
CA GLY A 15 -7.78 -15.94 6.43
C GLY A 15 -8.29 -17.38 6.47
N ARG A 16 -7.57 -18.35 5.88
CA ARG A 16 -7.89 -19.78 6.03
C ARG A 16 -7.63 -20.29 7.45
N GLU A 17 -6.74 -19.64 8.19
CA GLU A 17 -6.38 -20.03 9.55
C GLU A 17 -7.16 -19.22 10.60
N ILE A 18 -7.28 -17.90 10.41
CA ILE A 18 -7.86 -17.00 11.43
C ILE A 18 -9.24 -16.43 11.06
N GLY A 19 -9.79 -16.82 9.90
CA GLY A 19 -11.02 -16.27 9.34
C GLY A 19 -10.81 -15.02 8.48
N MET A 20 -11.66 -14.87 7.45
CA MET A 20 -11.53 -13.81 6.43
C MET A 20 -11.73 -12.40 7.00
N VAL A 21 -12.60 -12.26 8.01
CA VAL A 21 -12.85 -10.98 8.68
C VAL A 21 -11.64 -10.56 9.49
N ALA A 22 -11.09 -11.46 10.32
CA ALA A 22 -9.90 -11.17 11.13
C ALA A 22 -8.68 -10.86 10.26
N ALA A 23 -8.49 -11.59 9.15
CA ALA A 23 -7.42 -11.31 8.21
C ALA A 23 -7.54 -9.92 7.54
N ALA A 24 -8.74 -9.51 7.14
CA ALA A 24 -8.96 -8.17 6.59
C ALA A 24 -8.75 -7.06 7.63
N TRP A 25 -9.21 -7.27 8.87
CA TRP A 25 -8.97 -6.35 10.00
C TRP A 25 -7.49 -6.22 10.33
N TRP A 26 -6.77 -7.34 10.39
CA TRP A 26 -5.33 -7.35 10.58
C TRP A 26 -4.64 -6.54 9.48
N PHE A 27 -4.98 -6.79 8.21
CA PHE A 27 -4.37 -6.10 7.08
C PHE A 27 -4.66 -4.59 7.10
N ARG A 28 -5.90 -4.18 7.43
CA ARG A 28 -6.28 -2.78 7.62
C ARG A 28 -5.42 -2.11 8.68
N ARG A 29 -5.26 -2.74 9.86
CA ARG A 29 -4.48 -2.20 10.97
C ARG A 29 -2.99 -2.10 10.62
N GLN A 30 -2.41 -3.13 10.01
CA GLN A 30 -1.01 -3.10 9.59
C GLN A 30 -0.75 -2.03 8.54
N SER A 31 -1.59 -1.95 7.51
CA SER A 31 -1.48 -0.94 6.45
C SER A 31 -1.59 0.48 7.03
N ALA A 32 -2.54 0.74 7.93
CA ALA A 32 -2.69 2.04 8.57
C ALA A 32 -1.49 2.41 9.46
N ARG A 33 -0.89 1.44 10.17
CA ARG A 33 0.34 1.66 10.96
C ARG A 33 1.52 1.98 10.06
N LEU A 34 1.68 1.23 8.97
CA LEU A 34 2.74 1.44 7.99
C LEU A 34 2.66 2.81 7.36
N ILE A 35 1.47 3.18 6.85
CA ILE A 35 1.23 4.46 6.20
C ILE A 35 1.59 5.61 7.15
N ARG A 36 1.05 5.63 8.38
CA ARG A 36 1.36 6.66 9.36
C ARG A 36 2.86 6.76 9.68
N ARG A 37 3.54 5.61 9.79
CA ARG A 37 4.97 5.57 10.09
C ARG A 37 5.80 6.19 8.96
N LEU A 38 5.51 5.85 7.71
CA LEU A 38 6.29 6.30 6.57
C LEU A 38 5.90 7.71 6.11
N SER A 39 4.64 8.13 6.29
CA SER A 39 4.19 9.46 5.87
C SER A 39 4.62 10.59 6.80
N ALA A 40 5.12 10.27 8.00
CA ALA A 40 5.57 11.27 8.97
C ALA A 40 7.02 11.72 8.74
N ASP A 41 7.78 11.03 7.88
CA ASP A 41 9.18 11.34 7.62
C ASP A 41 9.29 12.31 6.43
N PRO A 42 9.95 13.47 6.59
CA PRO A 42 10.01 14.50 5.54
C PRO A 42 11.00 14.18 4.42
N ARG A 43 11.83 13.13 4.54
CA ARG A 43 12.87 12.81 3.54
C ARG A 43 12.31 12.28 2.22
N TRP A 44 11.03 11.91 2.18
CA TRP A 44 10.36 11.46 0.97
C TRP A 44 8.89 11.86 0.97
N GLN A 45 8.26 11.74 -0.20
CA GLN A 45 6.82 11.90 -0.36
C GLN A 45 6.15 10.54 -0.46
N VAL A 46 5.02 10.36 0.24
CA VAL A 46 4.26 9.11 0.21
C VAL A 46 3.06 9.24 -0.73
N VAL A 47 3.00 8.36 -1.73
CA VAL A 47 1.84 8.20 -2.63
C VAL A 47 1.23 6.81 -2.45
N LEU A 48 -0.08 6.74 -2.26
CA LEU A 48 -0.80 5.49 -2.09
C LEU A 48 -1.19 4.90 -3.44
N ALA A 49 -0.45 3.91 -3.92
CA ALA A 49 -0.85 3.11 -5.07
C ALA A 49 -1.89 2.05 -4.67
N VAL A 50 -3.16 2.25 -5.03
CA VAL A 50 -4.31 1.48 -4.53
C VAL A 50 -4.95 0.57 -5.58
N SER A 51 -5.63 -0.48 -5.13
CA SER A 51 -6.39 -1.41 -5.95
C SER A 51 -7.58 -1.99 -5.16
N PRO A 52 -8.70 -2.39 -5.78
CA PRO A 52 -9.12 -2.07 -7.15
C PRO A 52 -9.20 -0.56 -7.37
N ASP A 53 -8.96 -0.09 -8.58
CA ASP A 53 -8.69 1.32 -8.88
C ASP A 53 -9.76 2.28 -8.34
N ALA A 54 -11.02 2.14 -8.76
CA ALA A 54 -12.10 3.03 -8.32
C ALA A 54 -12.36 2.95 -6.81
N ALA A 55 -12.49 1.72 -6.27
CA ALA A 55 -12.78 1.50 -4.85
C ALA A 55 -11.65 2.00 -3.95
N GLY A 56 -10.40 1.75 -4.34
CA GLY A 56 -9.22 2.18 -3.60
C GLY A 56 -9.05 3.71 -3.61
N LEU A 57 -9.34 4.38 -4.73
CA LEU A 57 -9.31 5.84 -4.81
C LEU A 57 -10.37 6.46 -3.88
N ALA A 58 -11.59 5.93 -3.88
CA ALA A 58 -12.71 6.42 -3.08
C ALA A 58 -12.69 5.94 -1.60
N SER A 59 -11.77 5.05 -1.23
CA SER A 59 -11.79 4.42 0.09
C SER A 59 -11.59 5.41 1.23
N ARG A 60 -12.46 5.31 2.23
CA ARG A 60 -12.35 6.04 3.51
C ARG A 60 -11.39 5.38 4.49
N VAL A 61 -10.86 4.20 4.15
CA VAL A 61 -9.89 3.50 4.99
C VAL A 61 -8.53 4.18 4.96
N TRP A 62 -8.18 4.78 3.83
CA TRP A 62 -6.91 5.45 3.64
C TRP A 62 -6.97 6.90 4.13
N PRO A 63 -5.86 7.47 4.66
CA PRO A 63 -5.81 8.88 5.03
C PRO A 63 -6.16 9.78 3.84
N ALA A 64 -7.01 10.79 4.05
CA ALA A 64 -7.49 11.67 2.99
C ALA A 64 -6.41 12.64 2.47
N HIS A 65 -5.45 13.02 3.33
CA HIS A 65 -4.39 13.97 2.99
C HIS A 65 -3.28 13.39 2.11
N LEU A 66 -3.23 12.07 1.92
CA LEU A 66 -2.20 11.44 1.09
C LEU A 66 -2.69 11.27 -0.35
N PRO A 67 -1.88 11.65 -1.35
CA PRO A 67 -2.21 11.45 -2.75
C PRO A 67 -2.36 9.96 -3.07
N ARG A 68 -3.26 9.66 -4.00
CA ARG A 68 -3.61 8.29 -4.39
C ARG A 68 -3.49 8.13 -5.89
N ILE A 69 -2.94 6.99 -6.30
CA ILE A 69 -2.88 6.60 -7.71
C ILE A 69 -3.43 5.19 -7.89
N GLN A 70 -4.02 4.95 -9.04
CA GLN A 70 -4.46 3.64 -9.48
C GLN A 70 -3.23 2.77 -9.79
N GLN A 71 -3.28 1.49 -9.41
CA GLN A 71 -2.26 0.53 -9.85
C GLN A 71 -2.49 0.11 -11.32
N GLY A 72 -3.74 0.13 -11.78
CA GLY A 72 -4.11 -0.32 -13.11
C GLY A 72 -4.26 -1.84 -13.22
N ARG A 73 -4.59 -2.28 -14.43
CA ARG A 73 -4.74 -3.69 -14.81
C ARG A 73 -3.38 -4.30 -15.18
N GLY A 74 -3.36 -5.63 -15.30
CA GLY A 74 -2.17 -6.42 -15.59
C GLY A 74 -1.73 -7.25 -14.39
N ASP A 75 -0.60 -7.92 -14.52
CA ASP A 75 0.03 -8.65 -13.42
C ASP A 75 0.69 -7.68 -12.42
N LEU A 76 1.48 -8.21 -11.47
CA LEU A 76 2.15 -7.38 -10.48
C LEU A 76 3.26 -6.52 -11.12
N GLY A 77 4.02 -7.08 -12.06
CA GLY A 77 5.11 -6.40 -12.75
C GLY A 77 4.60 -5.24 -13.59
N ASP A 78 3.50 -5.44 -14.32
CA ASP A 78 2.82 -4.41 -15.10
C ASP A 78 2.44 -3.20 -14.23
N ARG A 79 1.86 -3.48 -13.06
CA ARG A 79 1.41 -2.46 -12.10
C ARG A 79 2.58 -1.71 -11.49
N MET A 80 3.63 -2.43 -11.07
CA MET A 80 4.85 -1.81 -10.54
C MET A 80 5.54 -0.93 -11.58
N GLY A 81 5.73 -1.45 -12.80
CA GLY A 81 6.34 -0.71 -13.90
C GLY A 81 5.53 0.54 -14.28
N ARG A 82 4.19 0.47 -14.22
CA ARG A 82 3.33 1.62 -14.47
C ARG A 82 3.52 2.72 -13.43
N ILE A 83 3.74 2.37 -12.16
CA ILE A 83 4.03 3.35 -11.11
C ILE A 83 5.35 4.07 -11.40
N PHE A 84 6.42 3.33 -11.70
CA PHE A 84 7.72 3.93 -12.05
C PHE A 84 7.64 4.87 -13.27
N ARG A 85 6.87 4.51 -14.29
CA ARG A 85 6.70 5.34 -15.49
C ARG A 85 5.82 6.57 -15.29
N ARG A 86 4.93 6.57 -14.29
CA ARG A 86 3.95 7.65 -14.07
C ARG A 86 4.44 8.73 -13.10
N LEU A 87 5.33 8.37 -12.18
CA LEU A 87 5.88 9.32 -11.22
C LEU A 87 6.94 10.23 -11.89
N PRO A 88 7.17 11.44 -11.36
CA PRO A 88 8.22 12.33 -11.86
C PRO A 88 9.60 11.64 -11.90
N PRO A 89 10.51 12.05 -12.80
CA PRO A 89 11.88 11.56 -12.80
C PRO A 89 12.55 11.71 -11.44
N GLY A 90 13.22 10.66 -10.98
CA GLY A 90 13.94 10.64 -9.71
C GLY A 90 13.88 9.28 -9.02
N PRO A 91 14.51 9.15 -7.85
CA PRO A 91 14.49 7.92 -7.07
C PRO A 91 13.07 7.57 -6.61
N VAL A 92 12.64 6.33 -6.87
CA VAL A 92 11.31 5.82 -6.46
C VAL A 92 11.49 4.49 -5.74
N CYS A 93 10.85 4.36 -4.57
CA CYS A 93 10.81 3.11 -3.82
C CYS A 93 9.36 2.61 -3.72
N ILE A 94 9.11 1.35 -4.10
CA ILE A 94 7.81 0.70 -3.93
C ILE A 94 7.82 -0.16 -2.68
N VAL A 95 6.93 0.15 -1.74
CA VAL A 95 6.78 -0.60 -0.48
C VAL A 95 5.48 -1.41 -0.46
N GLY A 96 5.55 -2.70 -0.11
CA GLY A 96 4.40 -3.55 0.15
C GLY A 96 3.69 -3.22 1.47
N ALA A 97 2.39 -3.46 1.56
CA ALA A 97 1.57 -3.07 2.71
C ALA A 97 1.65 -4.02 3.93
N ASP A 98 2.46 -5.06 3.83
CA ASP A 98 2.48 -6.22 4.72
C ASP A 98 3.88 -6.54 5.26
N ILE A 99 4.67 -5.50 5.52
CA ILE A 99 6.04 -5.59 6.08
C ILE A 99 6.05 -4.91 7.47
N PRO A 100 5.59 -5.57 8.55
CA PRO A 100 5.43 -4.93 9.86
C PRO A 100 6.71 -4.29 10.43
N GLY A 101 7.87 -4.86 10.09
CA GLY A 101 9.19 -4.45 10.57
C GLY A 101 9.84 -3.30 9.79
N ILE A 102 9.26 -2.82 8.68
CA ILE A 102 9.88 -1.74 7.92
C ILE A 102 9.85 -0.43 8.72
N CYS A 103 10.99 0.24 8.83
CA CYS A 103 11.13 1.52 9.51
C CYS A 103 11.64 2.59 8.54
N PRO A 104 11.53 3.89 8.90
CA PRO A 104 12.01 4.98 8.06
C PRO A 104 13.49 4.85 7.67
N ALA A 105 14.35 4.33 8.56
CA ALA A 105 15.76 4.11 8.25
C ALA A 105 15.99 3.10 7.10
N HIS A 106 15.14 2.06 6.99
CA HIS A 106 15.21 1.11 5.87
C HIS A 106 14.86 1.77 4.54
N VAL A 107 13.85 2.65 4.53
CA VAL A 107 13.42 3.37 3.34
C VAL A 107 14.47 4.40 2.93
N ALA A 108 15.04 5.14 3.88
CA ALA A 108 16.09 6.11 3.63
C ALA A 108 17.32 5.51 2.93
N ARG A 109 17.68 4.27 3.29
CA ARG A 109 18.82 3.54 2.68
C ARG A 109 18.51 2.97 1.29
N ALA A 110 17.24 2.95 0.88
CA ALA A 110 16.83 2.44 -0.43
C ALA A 110 16.87 3.51 -1.52
N PHE A 111 17.09 4.77 -1.14
CA PHE A 111 17.34 5.91 -2.02
C PHE A 111 18.84 6.19 -2.09
#